data_AF-A0A075FPC7-F1
#
_entry.id   AF-A0A075FPC7-F1
#
_cell.length_a   1.000
_cell.length_b   1.000
_cell.length_c   1.000
_cell.angle_alpha   90.00
_cell.angle_beta   90.00
_cell.angle_gamma   90.00
#
_symmetry.space_group_name_H-M   'P 1'
#
loop_
_entity.id
_entity.type
_entity.pdbx_description
1 polymer ?
#
loop_
_entity_poly.entity_id
_entity_poly.type
_entity_poly.pdbx_seq_one_letter_code
_entity_poly.pdbx_strand_id
1 'polypeptide(L)'
;MRETERGEFIELCKNALDDLESEMIQIMKSLGISGDFKNYYRTDSEEYRKFTQETFIDLWKKGTIYLATRPNNYDWVSGTTIADAEIVYDEIPTKLVYMKFIVKDTSKEIIIASTRPELLCACKTVIVNPDDSRYADLIGKKLIAPLTNNEIEISPHHSAKMEFGSGAVMVCSYGDQNDVALFRELELEEVVAIGLDGRMTDVAGEYKGLKPKQARTKIIEDLESAGLVEKIEDISHRTPLSERSKIPIEIIPMEEYYLKQKESIEK
;
A
#
# COMPACT_ATOMS: atom_id res chain seq x y z
N MET A 1 -6.12 -3.95 20.37
CA MET A 1 -5.87 -5.29 19.79
C MET A 1 -4.44 -5.76 20.09
N ARG A 2 -3.99 -5.59 21.35
CA ARG A 2 -2.76 -6.14 21.95
C ARG A 2 -3.00 -6.15 23.47
N GLU A 3 -4.05 -6.86 23.88
CA GLU A 3 -4.55 -6.84 25.27
C GLU A 3 -3.77 -7.82 26.16
N THR A 4 -3.14 -8.82 25.55
CA THR A 4 -2.27 -9.79 26.20
C THR A 4 -0.82 -9.30 26.18
N GLU A 5 -0.09 -9.52 27.28
CA GLU A 5 1.34 -9.27 27.35
C GLU A 5 2.08 -10.17 26.34
N ARG A 6 3.20 -9.68 25.79
CA ARG A 6 3.88 -10.36 24.67
C ARG A 6 4.38 -11.75 25.05
N GLY A 7 4.97 -11.92 26.24
CA GLY A 7 5.45 -13.21 26.72
C GLY A 7 4.31 -14.22 26.89
N GLU A 8 3.22 -13.79 27.53
CA GLU A 8 2.00 -14.60 27.66
C GLU A 8 1.42 -14.99 26.29
N PHE A 9 1.33 -14.05 25.36
CA PHE A 9 0.83 -14.31 24.01
C PHE A 9 1.68 -15.33 23.25
N ILE A 10 3.01 -15.24 23.34
CA ILE A 10 3.93 -16.20 22.71
C ILE A 10 3.73 -17.60 23.29
N GLU A 11 3.52 -17.73 24.60
CA GLU A 11 3.27 -19.03 25.23
C GLU A 11 1.93 -19.62 24.78
N LEU A 12 0.89 -18.81 24.64
CA LEU A 12 -0.40 -19.24 24.08
C LEU A 12 -0.24 -19.73 22.63
N CYS A 13 0.54 -19.03 21.80
CA CYS A 13 0.84 -19.49 20.45
C CYS A 13 1.57 -20.83 20.43
N LYS A 14 2.54 -21.02 21.33
CA LYS A 14 3.29 -22.27 21.44
C LYS A 14 2.38 -23.46 21.80
N ASN A 15 1.50 -23.29 22.78
CA ASN A 15 0.54 -24.32 23.16
C ASN A 15 -0.40 -24.66 22.00
N ALA A 16 -0.91 -23.66 21.27
CA ALA A 16 -1.74 -23.89 20.10
C ALA A 16 -1.00 -24.63 18.96
N LEU A 17 0.30 -24.36 18.77
CA LEU A 17 1.13 -25.07 17.81
C LEU A 17 1.30 -26.54 18.20
N ASP A 18 1.52 -26.85 19.48
CA ASP A 18 1.68 -28.22 19.98
C ASP A 18 0.40 -29.06 19.74
N ASP A 19 -0.77 -28.47 19.96
CA ASP A 19 -2.07 -29.12 19.73
C ASP A 19 -2.29 -29.39 18.23
N LEU A 20 -2.12 -28.36 17.38
CA LEU A 20 -2.31 -28.47 15.92
C LEU A 20 -1.33 -29.45 15.29
N GLU A 21 -0.07 -29.45 15.73
CA GLU A 21 0.94 -30.40 15.25
C GLU A 21 0.56 -31.84 15.58
N SER A 22 0.09 -32.07 16.81
CA SER A 22 -0.36 -33.40 17.26
C SER A 22 -1.49 -33.93 16.40
N GLU A 23 -2.50 -33.09 16.11
CA GLU A 23 -3.61 -33.42 15.21
C GLU A 23 -3.13 -33.70 13.79
N MET A 24 -2.27 -32.82 13.24
CA MET A 24 -1.73 -32.95 11.89
C MET A 24 -0.97 -34.27 11.72
N ILE A 25 -0.14 -34.66 12.69
CA ILE A 25 0.59 -35.93 12.67
C ILE A 25 -0.37 -37.13 12.67
N GLN A 26 -1.46 -37.08 13.44
CA GLN A 26 -2.45 -38.17 13.45
C GLN A 26 -3.17 -38.30 12.11
N ILE A 27 -3.51 -37.16 11.48
CA ILE A 27 -4.11 -37.15 10.14
C ILE A 27 -3.13 -37.75 9.12
N MET A 28 -1.87 -37.31 9.12
CA MET A 28 -0.85 -37.81 8.19
C MET A 28 -0.64 -39.33 8.33
N LYS A 29 -0.58 -39.84 9.57
CA LYS A 29 -0.51 -41.29 9.85
C LYS A 29 -1.73 -42.04 9.33
N SER A 30 -2.92 -41.48 9.54
CA SER A 30 -4.19 -42.09 9.10
C SER A 30 -4.33 -42.12 7.58
N LEU A 31 -3.72 -41.16 6.87
CA LEU A 31 -3.62 -41.14 5.42
C LEU A 31 -2.56 -42.10 4.86
N GLY A 32 -1.78 -42.77 5.72
CA GLY A 32 -0.72 -43.71 5.30
C GLY A 32 0.56 -43.05 4.80
N ILE A 33 0.81 -41.77 5.13
CA ILE A 33 2.05 -41.08 4.78
C ILE A 33 3.22 -41.74 5.54
N SER A 34 4.26 -42.17 4.83
CA SER A 34 5.41 -42.91 5.40
C SER A 34 6.54 -41.99 5.91
N GLY A 35 6.19 -40.87 6.52
CA GLY A 35 7.15 -39.90 7.06
C GLY A 35 7.82 -40.34 8.36
N ASP A 36 9.00 -39.80 8.67
CA ASP A 36 9.66 -40.00 9.97
C ASP A 36 8.98 -39.13 11.05
N PHE A 37 7.85 -39.61 11.56
CA PHE A 37 7.11 -38.95 12.64
C PHE A 37 7.77 -39.08 14.02
N LYS A 38 8.93 -39.76 14.13
CA LYS A 38 9.69 -39.83 15.38
C LYS A 38 10.70 -38.69 15.48
N ASN A 39 11.26 -38.26 14.35
CA ASN A 39 12.31 -37.24 14.28
C ASN A 39 11.92 -36.06 13.35
N TYR A 40 10.77 -35.43 13.61
CA TYR A 40 10.39 -34.21 12.90
C TYR A 40 11.06 -32.99 13.55
N TYR A 41 11.31 -31.95 12.76
CA TYR A 41 11.86 -30.69 13.26
C TYR A 41 10.74 -29.65 13.41
N ARG A 42 10.93 -28.73 14.35
CA ARG A 42 10.04 -27.58 14.54
C ARG A 42 10.79 -26.30 14.21
N THR A 43 10.18 -25.46 13.37
CA THR A 43 10.75 -24.16 13.01
C THR A 43 10.83 -23.20 14.19
N ASP A 44 10.01 -23.41 15.22
CA ASP A 44 10.03 -22.62 16.46
C ASP A 44 10.91 -23.22 17.57
N SER A 45 11.61 -24.33 17.31
CA SER A 45 12.53 -24.93 18.29
C SER A 45 13.73 -24.03 18.57
N GLU A 46 14.35 -24.19 19.76
CA GLU A 46 15.57 -23.45 20.11
C GLU A 46 16.71 -23.68 19.11
N GLU A 47 16.87 -24.92 18.64
CA GLU A 47 17.88 -25.28 17.64
C GLU A 47 17.63 -24.56 16.30
N TYR A 48 16.40 -24.60 15.79
CA TYR A 48 16.06 -23.97 14.51
C TYR A 48 16.11 -22.43 14.60
N ARG A 49 15.69 -21.85 15.73
CA ARG A 49 15.84 -20.42 16.01
C ARG A 49 17.31 -20.02 16.04
N LYS A 50 18.18 -20.79 16.68
CA LYS A 50 19.64 -20.56 16.67
C LYS A 50 20.20 -20.62 15.24
N PHE A 51 19.83 -21.64 14.47
CA PHE A 51 20.27 -21.80 13.09
C PHE A 51 19.88 -20.62 12.19
N THR A 52 18.64 -20.13 12.29
CA THR A 52 18.15 -18.99 11.51
C THR A 52 18.84 -17.68 11.93
N GLN A 53 19.06 -17.46 13.23
CA GLN A 53 19.82 -16.32 13.74
C GLN A 53 21.28 -16.32 13.29
N GLU A 54 21.96 -17.47 13.36
CA GLU A 54 23.33 -17.62 12.87
C GLU A 54 23.43 -17.32 11.38
N THR A 55 22.48 -17.82 10.58
CA THR A 55 22.39 -17.54 9.14
C THR A 55 22.19 -16.06 8.87
N PHE A 56 21.28 -15.39 9.60
CA PHE A 56 21.06 -13.96 9.47
C PHE A 56 22.33 -13.15 9.78
N ILE A 57 23.02 -13.49 10.88
CA ILE A 57 24.26 -12.82 11.30
C ILE A 57 25.36 -13.00 10.24
N ASP A 58 25.49 -14.18 9.67
CA ASP A 58 26.46 -14.45 8.59
C ASP A 58 26.15 -13.61 7.34
N LEU A 59 24.89 -13.56 6.91
CA LEU A 59 24.46 -12.76 5.76
C LEU A 59 24.61 -11.25 6.01
N TRP A 60 24.35 -10.79 7.23
CA TRP A 60 24.60 -9.42 7.65
C TRP A 60 26.09 -9.06 7.56
N LYS A 61 26.96 -9.92 8.11
CA LYS A 61 28.43 -9.74 8.04
C LYS A 61 28.96 -9.75 6.60
N LYS A 62 28.31 -10.51 5.71
CA LYS A 62 28.63 -10.53 4.26
C LYS A 62 28.09 -9.31 3.50
N GLY A 63 27.32 -8.43 4.14
CA GLY A 63 26.70 -7.27 3.50
C GLY A 63 25.63 -7.62 2.48
N THR A 64 25.08 -8.85 2.55
CA THR A 64 23.95 -9.28 1.70
C THR A 64 22.62 -8.90 2.34
N ILE A 65 22.53 -8.83 3.66
CA ILE A 65 21.43 -8.18 4.36
C ILE A 65 21.82 -6.74 4.69
N TYR A 66 20.89 -5.81 4.48
CA TYR A 66 21.08 -4.40 4.78
C TYR A 66 19.78 -3.78 5.27
N LEU A 67 19.91 -2.67 6.01
CA LEU A 67 18.79 -1.87 6.47
C LEU A 67 18.55 -0.73 5.47
N ALA A 68 17.31 -0.47 5.11
CA ALA A 68 16.95 0.66 4.26
C ALA A 68 15.53 1.12 4.56
N THR A 69 15.24 2.40 4.35
CA THR A 69 13.87 2.89 4.28
C THR A 69 13.35 2.73 2.87
N ARG A 70 12.27 1.96 2.69
CA ARG A 70 11.59 1.82 1.40
C ARG A 70 10.08 1.73 1.59
N PRO A 71 9.29 1.94 0.52
CA PRO A 71 7.87 1.67 0.52
C PRO A 71 7.63 0.17 0.67
N ASN A 72 6.96 -0.23 1.75
CA ASN A 72 6.66 -1.63 2.04
C ASN A 72 5.15 -1.86 2.00
N ASN A 73 4.75 -3.02 1.47
CA ASN A 73 3.38 -3.50 1.62
C ASN A 73 3.12 -3.78 3.09
N TYR A 74 2.08 -3.17 3.64
CA TYR A 74 1.80 -3.18 5.07
C TYR A 74 0.36 -3.60 5.35
N ASP A 75 0.22 -4.60 6.21
CA ASP A 75 -1.06 -5.06 6.72
C ASP A 75 -1.31 -4.43 8.09
N TRP A 76 -2.19 -3.43 8.14
CA TRP A 76 -2.50 -2.69 9.36
C TRP A 76 -3.35 -3.48 10.37
N VAL A 77 -3.97 -4.60 9.97
CA VAL A 77 -4.65 -5.51 10.91
C VAL A 77 -3.64 -6.37 11.62
N SER A 78 -2.72 -6.97 10.86
CA SER A 78 -1.63 -7.78 11.41
C SER A 78 -0.55 -6.92 12.09
N GLY A 79 -0.46 -5.63 11.71
CA GLY A 79 0.52 -4.68 12.23
C GLY A 79 1.94 -4.99 11.78
N THR A 80 2.12 -5.48 10.55
CA THR A 80 3.42 -5.91 10.00
C THR A 80 3.51 -5.65 8.50
N THR A 81 4.74 -5.51 8.02
CA THR A 81 5.03 -5.59 6.59
C THR A 81 4.82 -7.00 6.07
N ILE A 82 4.43 -7.13 4.81
CA ILE A 82 4.27 -8.41 4.11
C ILE A 82 5.04 -8.40 2.78
N ALA A 83 5.48 -9.57 2.35
CA ALA A 83 6.18 -9.73 1.08
C ALA A 83 5.21 -9.68 -0.11
N ASP A 84 5.71 -9.41 -1.32
CA ASP A 84 4.89 -9.43 -2.54
C ASP A 84 4.22 -10.80 -2.77
N ALA A 85 4.85 -11.88 -2.30
CA ALA A 85 4.31 -13.24 -2.38
C ALA A 85 3.09 -13.47 -1.47
N GLU A 86 2.88 -12.62 -0.46
CA GLU A 86 1.77 -12.70 0.50
C GLU A 86 0.61 -11.77 0.09
N ILE A 87 0.66 -11.19 -1.11
CA ILE A 87 -0.40 -10.36 -1.68
C ILE A 87 -1.28 -11.21 -2.59
N VAL A 88 -2.58 -11.17 -2.34
CA VAL A 88 -3.61 -11.72 -3.22
C VAL A 88 -4.40 -10.57 -3.83
N TYR A 89 -4.93 -10.76 -5.03
CA TYR A 89 -5.74 -9.75 -5.70
C TYR A 89 -7.19 -10.19 -5.77
N ASP A 90 -8.10 -9.25 -5.50
CA ASP A 90 -9.54 -9.47 -5.67
C ASP A 90 -10.16 -8.33 -6.47
N GLU A 91 -11.26 -8.62 -7.15
CA GLU A 91 -12.03 -7.65 -7.91
C GLU A 91 -13.09 -7.03 -7.01
N ILE A 92 -12.85 -5.79 -6.58
CA ILE A 92 -13.71 -5.09 -5.64
C ILE A 92 -14.47 -3.97 -6.35
N PRO A 93 -15.81 -3.94 -6.26
CA PRO A 93 -16.61 -2.80 -6.72
C PRO A 93 -16.14 -1.51 -6.03
N THR A 94 -15.71 -0.55 -6.85
CA THR A 94 -15.11 0.70 -6.40
C THR A 94 -15.66 1.86 -7.22
N LYS A 95 -15.82 3.02 -6.58
CA LYS A 95 -16.23 4.25 -7.23
C LYS A 95 -15.03 4.94 -7.86
N LEU A 96 -15.08 5.20 -9.16
CA LEU A 96 -14.18 6.11 -9.86
C LEU A 96 -14.80 7.52 -9.81
N VAL A 97 -14.16 8.42 -9.08
CA VAL A 97 -14.68 9.77 -8.83
C VAL A 97 -13.97 10.75 -9.74
N TYR A 98 -14.74 11.51 -10.52
CA TYR A 98 -14.23 12.55 -11.42
C TYR A 98 -14.32 13.90 -10.72
N MET A 99 -13.18 14.39 -10.26
CA MET A 99 -13.06 15.57 -9.40
C MET A 99 -12.60 16.79 -10.19
N LYS A 100 -13.10 17.97 -9.83
CA LYS A 100 -12.75 19.25 -10.43
C LYS A 100 -11.55 19.88 -9.72
N PHE A 101 -10.49 20.13 -10.46
CA PHE A 101 -9.30 20.86 -10.01
C PHE A 101 -9.25 22.22 -10.70
N ILE A 102 -8.84 23.25 -9.98
CA ILE A 102 -8.76 24.61 -10.53
C ILE A 102 -7.33 24.87 -11.01
N VAL A 103 -7.14 25.31 -12.25
CA VAL A 103 -5.84 25.77 -12.72
C VAL A 103 -5.51 27.09 -12.04
N LYS A 104 -4.41 27.10 -11.28
CA LYS A 104 -3.96 28.25 -10.49
C LYS A 104 -3.87 29.51 -11.36
N ASP A 105 -4.22 30.65 -10.77
CA ASP A 105 -4.25 31.97 -11.42
C ASP A 105 -5.25 32.08 -12.59
N THR A 106 -6.15 31.11 -12.71
CA THR A 106 -7.24 31.11 -13.71
C THR A 106 -8.54 30.61 -13.08
N SER A 107 -9.64 30.74 -13.83
CA SER A 107 -10.93 30.12 -13.50
C SER A 107 -11.18 28.84 -14.31
N LYS A 108 -10.14 28.28 -14.95
CA LYS A 108 -10.27 27.06 -15.75
C LYS A 108 -10.26 25.86 -14.81
N GLU A 109 -11.25 25.00 -14.97
CA GLU A 109 -11.32 23.71 -14.28
C GLU A 109 -10.78 22.59 -15.17
N ILE A 110 -10.19 21.58 -14.55
CA ILE A 110 -9.84 20.31 -15.19
C ILE A 110 -10.42 19.16 -14.38
N ILE A 111 -10.76 18.07 -15.07
CA ILE A 111 -11.33 16.88 -14.45
C ILE A 111 -10.22 15.86 -14.25
N ILE A 112 -10.11 15.31 -13.04
CA ILE A 112 -9.16 14.26 -12.70
C ILE A 112 -9.93 13.11 -12.07
N ALA A 113 -9.67 11.88 -12.53
CA ALA A 113 -10.38 10.69 -12.08
C ALA A 113 -9.52 9.89 -11.10
N SER A 114 -10.11 9.42 -10.00
CA SER A 114 -9.41 8.54 -9.04
C SER A 114 -10.35 7.58 -8.32
N THR A 115 -9.83 6.40 -8.00
CA THR A 115 -10.49 5.39 -7.15
C THR A 115 -10.17 5.57 -5.66
N ARG A 116 -9.19 6.43 -5.33
CA ARG A 116 -8.74 6.73 -3.97
C ARG A 116 -8.80 8.24 -3.69
N PRO A 117 -9.98 8.88 -3.73
CA PRO A 117 -10.09 10.30 -3.41
C PRO A 117 -9.65 10.62 -1.97
N GLU A 118 -9.62 9.62 -1.07
CA GLU A 118 -9.07 9.78 0.28
C GLU A 118 -7.57 10.15 0.31
N LEU A 119 -6.82 9.86 -0.76
CA LEU A 119 -5.40 10.19 -0.86
C LEU A 119 -5.14 11.59 -1.43
N LEU A 120 -6.18 12.38 -1.68
CA LEU A 120 -6.04 13.75 -2.22
C LEU A 120 -5.11 14.63 -1.38
N CYS A 121 -5.11 14.42 -0.05
CA CYS A 121 -4.21 15.10 0.89
C CYS A 121 -2.71 14.80 0.69
N ALA A 122 -2.38 13.69 0.05
CA ALA A 122 -1.01 13.27 -0.27
C ALA A 122 -0.69 13.34 -1.77
N CYS A 123 -1.54 14.00 -2.56
CA CYS A 123 -1.26 14.25 -3.97
C CYS A 123 -0.10 15.23 -4.11
N LYS A 124 0.93 14.85 -4.87
CA LYS A 124 2.12 15.68 -5.12
C LYS A 124 2.16 16.26 -6.51
N THR A 125 1.73 15.48 -7.49
CA THR A 125 1.65 15.90 -8.88
C THR A 125 0.47 15.21 -9.54
N VAL A 126 0.00 15.79 -10.62
CA VAL A 126 -0.87 15.11 -11.59
C VAL A 126 -0.02 14.77 -12.78
N ILE A 127 -0.14 13.56 -13.30
CA ILE A 127 0.50 13.18 -14.55
C ILE A 127 -0.51 13.13 -15.69
N VAL A 128 -0.07 13.58 -16.86
CA VAL A 128 -0.82 13.51 -18.11
C VAL A 128 0.08 12.94 -19.19
N ASN A 129 -0.50 12.27 -20.19
CA ASN A 129 0.29 11.77 -21.30
C ASN A 129 0.78 12.95 -22.16
N PRO A 130 2.08 13.04 -22.51
CA PRO A 130 2.59 14.13 -23.34
C PRO A 130 1.95 14.20 -24.73
N ASP A 131 1.47 13.07 -25.26
CA ASP A 131 0.80 13.01 -26.57
C ASP A 131 -0.70 13.40 -26.48
N ASP A 132 -1.22 13.65 -25.28
CA ASP A 132 -2.60 14.05 -25.07
C ASP A 132 -2.81 15.55 -25.31
N SER A 133 -3.25 15.87 -26.53
CA SER A 133 -3.55 17.24 -26.96
C SER A 133 -4.50 18.02 -26.03
N ARG A 134 -5.34 17.34 -25.22
CA ARG A 134 -6.25 17.99 -24.26
C ARG A 134 -5.51 18.71 -23.14
N TYR A 135 -4.31 18.23 -22.78
CA TYR A 135 -3.52 18.72 -21.66
C TYR A 135 -2.23 19.43 -22.06
N ALA A 136 -1.92 19.52 -23.36
CA ALA A 136 -0.68 20.12 -23.87
C ALA A 136 -0.40 21.52 -23.29
N ASP A 137 -1.42 22.40 -23.26
CA ASP A 137 -1.30 23.77 -22.72
C ASP A 137 -1.33 23.84 -21.18
N LEU A 138 -1.43 22.71 -20.50
CA LEU A 138 -1.55 22.60 -19.05
C LEU A 138 -0.31 22.00 -18.39
N ILE A 139 0.58 21.36 -19.17
CA ILE A 139 1.84 20.82 -18.66
C ILE A 139 2.68 21.95 -18.02
N GLY A 140 3.21 21.70 -16.82
CA GLY A 140 3.98 22.65 -16.01
C GLY A 140 3.13 23.71 -15.29
N LYS A 141 1.80 23.72 -15.48
CA LYS A 141 0.91 24.60 -14.70
C LYS A 141 0.61 23.98 -13.34
N LYS A 142 0.29 24.86 -12.40
CA LYS A 142 -0.18 24.49 -11.07
C LYS A 142 -1.69 24.36 -11.04
N LEU A 143 -2.16 23.39 -10.27
CA LEU A 143 -3.54 23.15 -9.94
C LEU A 143 -3.76 23.34 -8.45
N ILE A 144 -4.97 23.73 -8.08
CA ILE A 144 -5.45 23.73 -6.71
C ILE A 144 -6.32 22.48 -6.55
N ALA A 145 -5.88 21.57 -5.69
CA ALA A 145 -6.60 20.36 -5.35
C ALA A 145 -7.87 20.68 -4.57
N PRO A 146 -9.02 20.04 -4.88
CA PRO A 146 -10.25 20.30 -4.17
C PRO A 146 -10.15 19.91 -2.68
N LEU A 147 -10.94 20.55 -1.82
CA LEU A 147 -10.99 20.39 -0.35
C LEU A 147 -9.70 20.75 0.42
N THR A 148 -8.54 20.29 -0.05
CA THR A 148 -7.22 20.49 0.58
C THR A 148 -6.61 21.84 0.24
N ASN A 149 -6.97 22.42 -0.92
CA ASN A 149 -6.37 23.63 -1.49
C ASN A 149 -4.85 23.53 -1.70
N ASN A 150 -4.31 22.31 -1.77
CA ASN A 150 -2.90 22.07 -2.05
C ASN A 150 -2.57 22.48 -3.50
N GLU A 151 -1.44 23.17 -3.68
CA GLU A 151 -0.89 23.43 -5.00
C GLU A 151 -0.13 22.19 -5.50
N ILE A 152 -0.53 21.67 -6.64
CA ILE A 152 0.12 20.52 -7.30
C ILE A 152 0.46 20.86 -8.75
N GLU A 153 1.55 20.32 -9.27
CA GLU A 153 1.97 20.56 -10.66
C GLU A 153 1.41 19.49 -11.60
N ILE A 154 1.26 19.84 -12.89
CA ILE A 154 0.98 18.87 -13.96
C ILE A 154 2.30 18.49 -14.63
N SER A 155 2.68 17.23 -14.50
CA SER A 155 3.89 16.67 -15.09
C SER A 155 3.55 15.79 -16.30
N PRO A 156 4.33 15.84 -17.39
CA PRO A 156 4.13 14.94 -18.52
C PRO A 156 4.71 13.57 -18.15
N HIS A 157 3.94 12.50 -18.32
CA HIS A 157 4.43 11.14 -18.09
C HIS A 157 3.74 10.13 -19.01
N HIS A 158 4.53 9.28 -19.68
CA HIS A 158 4.01 8.32 -20.67
C HIS A 158 3.15 7.20 -20.06
N SER A 159 3.26 6.95 -18.75
CA SER A 159 2.45 5.94 -18.06
C SER A 159 0.98 6.33 -17.92
N ALA A 160 0.65 7.62 -18.06
CA ALA A 160 -0.73 8.09 -18.06
C ALA A 160 -1.46 7.57 -19.30
N LYS A 161 -2.57 6.85 -19.08
CA LYS A 161 -3.39 6.31 -20.17
C LYS A 161 -4.45 7.32 -20.58
N MET A 162 -4.37 7.82 -21.81
CA MET A 162 -5.28 8.85 -22.35
C MET A 162 -6.76 8.42 -22.30
N GLU A 163 -7.04 7.14 -22.52
CA GLU A 163 -8.41 6.61 -22.59
C GLU A 163 -9.01 6.25 -21.22
N PHE A 164 -8.20 6.17 -20.16
CA PHE A 164 -8.68 5.77 -18.84
C PHE A 164 -9.10 6.98 -18.00
N GLY A 165 -10.34 6.96 -17.52
CA GLY A 165 -10.89 8.04 -16.71
C GLY A 165 -10.87 9.37 -17.45
N SER A 166 -10.08 10.32 -16.95
CA SER A 166 -9.89 11.64 -17.57
C SER A 166 -8.67 11.73 -18.50
N GLY A 167 -7.77 10.75 -18.48
CA GLY A 167 -6.43 10.86 -19.06
C GLY A 167 -5.40 11.57 -18.16
N ALA A 168 -5.86 12.18 -17.05
CA ALA A 168 -5.03 12.73 -16.00
C ALA A 168 -5.11 11.84 -14.74
N VAL A 169 -3.96 11.56 -14.13
CA VAL A 169 -3.84 10.68 -12.96
C VAL A 169 -3.21 11.43 -11.80
N MET A 170 -3.83 11.38 -10.63
CA MET A 170 -3.22 11.90 -9.40
C MET A 170 -2.12 10.96 -8.92
N VAL A 171 -0.93 11.49 -8.68
CA VAL A 171 0.20 10.74 -8.12
C VAL A 171 0.29 11.10 -6.65
N CYS A 172 -0.16 10.16 -5.82
CA CYS A 172 -0.21 10.31 -4.36
C CYS A 172 0.77 9.35 -3.73
N SER A 173 1.32 9.71 -2.58
CA SER A 173 2.34 8.90 -1.93
C SER A 173 1.81 7.50 -1.60
N TYR A 174 2.17 6.58 -2.49
CA TYR A 174 1.98 5.14 -2.40
C TYR A 174 0.54 4.65 -2.37
N GLY A 175 -0.28 5.15 -3.31
CA GLY A 175 -1.61 4.61 -3.57
C GLY A 175 -1.58 3.19 -4.14
N ASP A 176 -0.59 2.90 -4.99
CA ASP A 176 -0.26 1.59 -5.54
C ASP A 176 1.25 1.42 -5.85
N GLN A 177 1.64 0.30 -6.47
CA GLN A 177 3.02 0.05 -6.89
C GLN A 177 3.48 0.92 -8.06
N ASN A 178 2.57 1.45 -8.89
CA ASN A 178 2.92 2.38 -9.96
C ASN A 178 3.32 3.74 -9.37
N ASP A 179 2.60 4.20 -8.33
CA ASP A 179 2.97 5.39 -7.58
C ASP A 179 4.38 5.25 -7.00
N VAL A 180 4.77 4.07 -6.50
CA VAL A 180 6.14 3.84 -6.01
C VAL A 180 7.20 4.09 -7.08
N ALA A 181 6.99 3.60 -8.30
CA ALA A 181 7.89 3.84 -9.41
C ALA A 181 7.93 5.32 -9.80
N LEU A 182 6.76 5.95 -9.92
CA LEU A 182 6.62 7.36 -10.30
C LEU A 182 7.26 8.31 -9.29
N PHE A 183 7.09 8.06 -7.99
CA PHE A 183 7.72 8.86 -6.94
C PHE A 183 9.25 8.82 -7.03
N ARG A 184 9.82 7.65 -7.38
CA ARG A 184 11.25 7.52 -7.58
C ARG A 184 11.73 8.21 -8.85
N GLU A 185 11.03 8.00 -9.97
CA GLU A 185 11.40 8.57 -11.27
C GLU A 185 11.29 10.10 -11.31
N LEU A 186 10.30 10.65 -10.62
CA LEU A 186 10.04 12.09 -10.53
C LEU A 186 10.67 12.76 -9.30
N GLU A 187 11.44 12.02 -8.50
CA GLU A 187 12.11 12.50 -7.27
C GLU A 187 11.16 13.25 -6.31
N LEU A 188 9.94 12.73 -6.14
CA LEU A 188 8.89 13.37 -5.33
C LEU A 188 9.06 13.06 -3.85
N GLU A 189 8.80 14.07 -3.01
CA GLU A 189 8.76 13.89 -1.56
C GLU A 189 7.51 13.15 -1.10
N GLU A 190 7.70 12.13 -0.26
CA GLU A 190 6.64 11.27 0.26
C GLU A 190 5.80 11.96 1.34
N VAL A 191 4.49 11.67 1.36
CA VAL A 191 3.53 12.13 2.38
C VAL A 191 2.70 10.94 2.87
N VAL A 192 2.90 10.55 4.13
CA VAL A 192 2.19 9.42 4.71
C VAL A 192 0.75 9.82 5.06
N ALA A 193 -0.20 9.55 4.15
CA ALA A 193 -1.63 9.82 4.35
C ALA A 193 -2.29 8.85 5.34
N ILE A 194 -1.85 7.58 5.34
CA ILE A 194 -2.41 6.51 6.14
C ILE A 194 -1.32 5.94 7.05
N GLY A 195 -1.57 5.94 8.35
CA GLY A 195 -0.62 5.48 9.36
C GLY A 195 -0.60 3.97 9.56
N LEU A 196 0.29 3.52 10.43
CA LEU A 196 0.49 2.10 10.78
C LEU A 196 -0.72 1.45 11.49
N ASP A 197 -1.65 2.25 11.98
CA ASP A 197 -2.93 1.82 12.56
C ASP A 197 -4.05 1.72 11.50
N GLY A 198 -3.72 1.95 10.23
CA GLY A 198 -4.64 1.95 9.11
C GLY A 198 -5.67 3.08 9.21
N ARG A 199 -5.29 4.23 9.76
CA ARG A 199 -6.13 5.44 9.86
C ARG A 199 -5.45 6.62 9.17
N MET A 200 -6.26 7.58 8.73
CA MET A 200 -5.75 8.82 8.14
C MET A 200 -4.91 9.60 9.16
N THR A 201 -3.73 10.11 8.74
CA THR A 201 -2.82 10.89 9.58
C THR A 201 -3.24 12.37 9.66
N ASP A 202 -2.42 13.21 10.30
CA ASP A 202 -2.62 14.65 10.41
C ASP A 202 -2.73 15.36 9.05
N VAL A 203 -2.09 14.83 8.01
CA VAL A 203 -2.08 15.45 6.67
C VAL A 203 -3.47 15.47 6.04
N ALA A 204 -4.37 14.61 6.50
CA ALA A 204 -5.75 14.53 6.02
C ALA A 204 -6.68 15.59 6.65
N GLY A 205 -6.17 16.46 7.53
CA GLY A 205 -6.95 17.55 8.12
C GLY A 205 -8.21 17.07 8.84
N GLU A 206 -9.38 17.50 8.38
CA GLU A 206 -10.69 17.16 8.97
C GLU A 206 -11.04 15.66 8.88
N TYR A 207 -10.32 14.89 8.07
CA TYR A 207 -10.49 13.45 7.92
C TYR A 207 -9.54 12.61 8.80
N LYS A 208 -8.69 13.27 9.61
CA LYS A 208 -7.76 12.60 10.53
C LYS A 208 -8.46 11.56 11.40
N GLY A 209 -7.81 10.41 11.59
CA GLY A 209 -8.28 9.33 12.46
C GLY A 209 -9.40 8.47 11.87
N LEU A 210 -10.00 8.86 10.75
CA LEU A 210 -10.95 8.02 10.03
C LEU A 210 -10.23 6.82 9.39
N LYS A 211 -10.94 5.70 9.23
CA LYS A 211 -10.46 4.60 8.37
C LYS A 211 -10.54 5.04 6.90
N PRO A 212 -9.68 4.54 5.98
CA PRO A 212 -9.67 4.94 4.57
C PRO A 212 -11.04 4.86 3.90
N LYS A 213 -11.81 3.78 4.15
CA LYS A 213 -13.19 3.65 3.64
C LYS A 213 -14.13 4.74 4.15
N GLN A 214 -14.02 5.13 5.42
CA GLN A 214 -14.83 6.20 6.02
C GLN A 214 -14.42 7.58 5.49
N ALA A 215 -13.11 7.82 5.38
CA ALA A 215 -12.56 9.04 4.79
C ALA A 215 -13.01 9.19 3.34
N ARG A 216 -12.97 8.10 2.55
CA ARG A 216 -13.45 8.07 1.17
C ARG A 216 -14.91 8.49 1.06
N THR A 217 -15.80 7.89 1.86
CA THR A 217 -17.23 8.25 1.84
C THR A 217 -17.41 9.73 2.15
N LYS A 218 -16.79 10.22 3.24
CA LYS A 218 -16.94 11.62 3.66
C LYS A 218 -16.37 12.60 2.65
N ILE A 219 -15.21 12.30 2.06
CA ILE A 219 -14.60 13.14 1.02
C ILE A 219 -15.49 13.20 -0.22
N ILE A 220 -16.10 12.09 -0.62
CA ILE A 220 -17.06 12.10 -1.75
C ILE A 220 -18.26 13.00 -1.41
N GLU A 221 -18.85 12.88 -0.22
CA GLU A 221 -19.97 13.72 0.23
C GLU A 221 -19.61 15.21 0.25
N ASP A 222 -18.42 15.55 0.75
CA ASP A 222 -17.93 16.93 0.82
C ASP A 222 -17.64 17.50 -0.59
N LEU A 223 -17.08 16.68 -1.49
CA LEU A 223 -16.89 17.05 -2.90
C LEU A 223 -18.23 17.29 -3.61
N GLU A 224 -19.22 16.42 -3.40
CA GLU A 224 -20.57 16.56 -3.98
C GLU A 224 -21.25 17.83 -3.45
N SER A 225 -21.18 18.06 -2.14
CA SER A 225 -21.76 19.25 -1.48
C SER A 225 -21.13 20.56 -1.96
N ALA A 226 -19.84 20.52 -2.31
CA ALA A 226 -19.12 21.65 -2.89
C ALA A 226 -19.30 21.80 -4.41
N GLY A 227 -20.01 20.89 -5.08
CA GLY A 227 -20.17 20.91 -6.53
C GLY A 227 -18.88 20.59 -7.31
N LEU A 228 -17.90 19.97 -6.64
CA LEU A 228 -16.56 19.65 -7.16
C LEU A 228 -16.48 18.25 -7.79
N VAL A 229 -17.62 17.55 -7.92
CA VAL A 229 -17.75 16.28 -8.62
C VAL A 229 -18.40 16.51 -9.98
N GLU A 230 -17.78 16.00 -11.04
CA GLU A 230 -18.36 15.97 -12.38
C GLU A 230 -19.27 14.76 -12.56
N LYS A 231 -18.78 13.58 -12.18
CA LYS A 231 -19.53 12.32 -12.18
C LYS A 231 -18.86 11.27 -11.29
N ILE A 232 -19.61 10.23 -10.95
CA ILE A 232 -19.12 9.05 -10.25
C ILE A 232 -19.50 7.83 -11.07
N GLU A 233 -18.55 6.94 -11.33
CA GLU A 233 -18.77 5.69 -12.06
C GLU A 233 -18.44 4.50 -11.16
N ASP A 234 -19.29 3.47 -11.18
CA ASP A 234 -18.99 2.22 -10.51
C ASP A 234 -18.15 1.34 -11.45
N ILE A 235 -16.96 0.94 -10.97
CA ILE A 235 -16.03 0.07 -11.70
C ILE A 235 -15.63 -1.14 -10.86
N SER A 236 -15.21 -2.22 -11.51
CA SER A 236 -14.46 -3.29 -10.83
C SER A 236 -12.99 -2.88 -10.78
N HIS A 237 -12.40 -2.87 -9.58
CA HIS A 237 -10.99 -2.55 -9.41
C HIS A 237 -10.23 -3.71 -8.76
N ARG A 238 -9.15 -4.11 -9.42
CA ARG A 238 -8.25 -5.16 -8.93
C ARG A 238 -7.43 -4.64 -7.76
N THR A 239 -7.86 -4.97 -6.55
CA THR A 239 -7.31 -4.44 -5.29
C THR A 239 -6.33 -5.44 -4.67
N PRO A 240 -5.13 -5.02 -4.27
CA PRO A 240 -4.20 -5.88 -3.53
C PRO A 240 -4.66 -6.05 -2.08
N LEU A 241 -4.73 -7.29 -1.61
CA LEU A 241 -5.15 -7.69 -0.27
C LEU A 241 -4.06 -8.53 0.39
N SER A 242 -3.97 -8.44 1.73
CA SER A 242 -3.16 -9.38 2.52
C SER A 242 -3.74 -10.78 2.41
N GLU A 243 -2.90 -11.78 2.15
CA GLU A 243 -3.33 -13.18 2.08
C GLU A 243 -3.98 -13.64 3.40
N ARG A 244 -3.49 -13.16 4.54
CA ARG A 244 -3.95 -13.61 5.86
C ARG A 244 -5.18 -12.85 6.34
N SER A 245 -5.11 -11.52 6.38
CA SER A 245 -6.19 -10.70 6.93
C SER A 245 -7.29 -10.39 5.91
N LYS A 246 -7.04 -10.62 4.62
CA LYS A 246 -7.97 -10.36 3.50
C LYS A 246 -8.42 -8.91 3.38
N ILE A 247 -7.70 -7.98 4.00
CA ILE A 247 -7.95 -6.55 3.89
C ILE A 247 -7.03 -5.89 2.86
N PRO A 248 -7.44 -4.76 2.26
CA PRO A 248 -6.56 -3.96 1.41
C PRO A 248 -5.29 -3.56 2.14
N ILE A 249 -4.16 -3.80 1.48
CA ILE A 249 -2.85 -3.38 1.98
C ILE A 249 -2.67 -1.88 1.78
N GLU A 250 -1.82 -1.30 2.60
CA GLU A 250 -1.29 0.04 2.36
C GLU A 250 0.19 -0.06 2.04
N ILE A 251 0.74 0.89 1.29
CA ILE A 251 2.17 0.95 1.03
C ILE A 251 2.72 2.11 1.88
N ILE A 252 3.60 1.78 2.83
CA ILE A 252 4.11 2.75 3.81
C ILE A 252 5.64 2.72 3.80
N PRO A 253 6.31 3.89 3.76
CA PRO A 253 7.76 3.96 3.86
C PRO A 253 8.18 3.57 5.28
N MET A 254 8.96 2.50 5.38
CA MET A 254 9.43 1.96 6.66
C MET A 254 10.88 1.49 6.53
N GLU A 255 11.62 1.61 7.62
CA GLU A 255 12.96 1.04 7.73
C GLU A 255 12.84 -0.46 8.03
N GLU A 256 13.31 -1.28 7.10
CA GLU A 256 13.22 -2.75 7.19
C GLU A 256 14.52 -3.41 6.72
N TYR A 257 14.66 -4.70 7.06
CA TYR A 257 15.78 -5.53 6.61
C TYR A 257 15.50 -6.12 5.23
N TYR A 258 16.42 -5.88 4.29
CA TYR A 258 16.35 -6.41 2.92
C TYR A 258 17.50 -7.37 2.65
N LEU A 259 17.21 -8.44 1.91
CA LEU A 259 18.22 -9.34 1.35
C LEU A 259 18.51 -8.94 -0.11
N LYS A 260 19.78 -8.75 -0.45
CA LYS A 260 20.23 -8.57 -1.84
C LYS A 260 19.95 -9.84 -2.64
N GLN A 261 19.10 -9.76 -3.66
CA GLN A 261 18.91 -10.84 -4.60
C GLN A 261 20.07 -10.86 -5.62
N LYS A 262 20.54 -12.06 -6.00
CA LYS A 262 21.79 -12.28 -6.77
C LYS A 262 21.83 -11.73 -8.20
N GLU A 263 20.78 -11.06 -8.66
CA GLU A 263 20.73 -10.35 -9.96
C GLU A 263 20.29 -8.88 -9.81
N SER A 264 20.37 -8.32 -8.60
CA SER A 264 20.16 -6.88 -8.42
C SER A 264 21.34 -6.12 -9.05
N ILE A 265 21.09 -5.60 -10.26
CA ILE A 265 21.94 -4.68 -11.02
C ILE A 265 22.53 -3.67 -10.03
N GLU A 266 23.86 -3.55 -10.00
CA GLU A 266 24.54 -2.52 -9.23
C GLU A 266 23.99 -1.14 -9.67
N LYS A 267 23.67 -0.32 -8.67
CA LYS A 267 23.08 1.03 -8.80
C LYS A 267 23.74 1.89 -9.87
#